data_AF-A0A516P0R5-F1
#
_entry.id   AF-A0A516P0R5-F1
#
_cell.length_a   1.000
_cell.length_b   1.000
_cell.length_c   1.000
_cell.angle_alpha   90.00
_cell.angle_beta   90.00
_cell.angle_gamma   90.00
#
_symmetry.space_group_name_H-M   'P 1'
#
loop_
_entity.id
_entity.type
_entity.pdbx_description
1 polymer ?
#
loop_
_entity_poly.entity_id
_entity_poly.type
_entity_poly.pdbx_seq_one_letter_code
_entity_poly.pdbx_strand_id
1 'polypeptide(L)'
;MKIKINSLISVLFFILIIINCSSQKTTINNNFNGKIDKQFEAYLRLKNIPFKELNDSIYSAHFSKFLDDELKQKLVRNPYLKINKVYMRHITPTSVEFSIYSDKGTFCISTFDLKMDGKTLSFPENGVVKILEPIQVEDFGDFKIENNIIKTRKRQKSPFRETYYYVNGTIKNDTISFTEKYIGKEHKFEKKLFAKTRKVNKKEVYQPALKVVQYKVGKFLVSYEVTGEFRIEK
;
A
#
# COMPACT_ATOMS: atom_id res chain seq x y z
N MET A 1 -42.61 10.58 -43.22
CA MET A 1 -42.36 9.30 -43.92
C MET A 1 -41.73 8.33 -42.93
N LYS A 2 -42.46 7.30 -42.51
CA LYS A 2 -42.00 6.31 -41.51
C LYS A 2 -41.08 5.30 -42.17
N ILE A 3 -39.83 5.22 -41.74
CA ILE A 3 -38.90 4.17 -42.19
C ILE A 3 -39.25 2.89 -41.41
N LYS A 4 -39.82 1.92 -42.12
CA LYS A 4 -40.02 0.55 -41.63
C LYS A 4 -38.64 -0.13 -41.56
N ILE A 5 -38.17 -0.43 -40.35
CA ILE A 5 -37.02 -1.31 -40.16
C ILE A 5 -37.53 -2.75 -40.33
N ASN A 6 -37.07 -3.41 -41.39
CA ASN A 6 -37.36 -4.81 -41.69
C ASN A 6 -36.90 -5.72 -40.53
N SER A 7 -37.80 -6.59 -40.09
CA SER A 7 -37.62 -7.53 -38.97
C SER A 7 -36.67 -8.71 -39.25
N LEU A 8 -35.73 -8.56 -40.19
CA LEU A 8 -34.78 -9.62 -40.58
C LEU A 8 -33.33 -9.34 -40.15
N ILE A 9 -33.02 -8.14 -39.63
CA ILE A 9 -31.68 -7.82 -39.10
C ILE A 9 -31.58 -8.12 -37.59
N SER A 10 -32.71 -8.34 -36.91
CA SER A 10 -32.73 -8.68 -35.47
C SER A 10 -32.48 -10.16 -35.17
N VAL A 11 -32.45 -11.03 -36.18
CA VAL A 11 -32.25 -12.48 -36.00
C VAL A 11 -30.78 -12.90 -36.19
N LEU A 12 -29.96 -12.07 -36.86
CA LEU A 12 -28.53 -12.37 -37.06
C LEU A 12 -27.65 -12.01 -35.85
N PHE A 13 -28.17 -11.27 -34.87
CA PHE A 13 -27.44 -10.92 -33.64
C PHE A 13 -27.68 -11.88 -32.47
N PHE A 14 -28.53 -12.90 -32.65
CA PHE A 14 -28.91 -13.84 -31.57
C PHE A 14 -28.25 -15.22 -31.63
N ILE A 15 -27.37 -15.48 -32.62
CA ILE A 15 -26.70 -16.80 -32.80
C ILE A 15 -25.25 -16.82 -32.25
N LEU A 16 -24.71 -15.69 -31.76
CA LEU A 16 -23.39 -15.66 -31.11
C LEU A 16 -23.39 -16.01 -29.61
N ILE A 17 -24.54 -16.45 -29.06
CA ILE A 17 -24.69 -16.75 -27.63
C ILE A 17 -24.53 -18.26 -27.30
N ILE A 18 -24.30 -19.13 -28.28
CA ILE A 18 -24.28 -20.59 -28.03
C ILE A 18 -22.99 -21.26 -28.55
N ILE A 19 -21.80 -20.79 -28.16
CA ILE A 19 -20.59 -21.63 -28.09
C ILE A 19 -19.68 -21.13 -26.96
N ASN A 20 -20.08 -21.37 -25.71
CA ASN A 20 -19.14 -21.84 -24.66
C ASN A 20 -19.91 -22.22 -23.40
N CYS A 21 -20.83 -23.17 -23.55
CA CYS A 21 -21.22 -24.03 -22.45
C CYS A 21 -20.21 -25.18 -22.41
N SER A 22 -19.06 -24.94 -21.80
CA SER A 22 -18.24 -26.02 -21.26
C SER A 22 -17.97 -25.71 -19.79
N SER A 23 -18.25 -26.72 -18.98
CA SER A 23 -18.05 -26.79 -17.55
C SER A 23 -16.70 -26.20 -17.12
N GLN A 24 -16.70 -25.02 -16.53
CA GLN A 24 -15.59 -24.54 -15.72
C GLN A 24 -15.53 -25.36 -14.42
N LYS A 25 -15.01 -26.59 -14.52
CA LYS A 25 -14.09 -27.04 -13.48
C LYS A 25 -12.98 -25.99 -13.47
N THR A 26 -12.83 -25.30 -12.35
CA THR A 26 -11.75 -24.35 -12.12
C THR A 26 -10.44 -25.14 -12.02
N THR A 27 -10.00 -25.70 -13.14
CA THR A 27 -8.62 -26.10 -13.32
C THR A 27 -7.83 -24.80 -13.25
N ILE A 28 -7.06 -24.64 -12.17
CA ILE A 28 -6.03 -23.63 -12.08
C ILE A 28 -5.12 -23.88 -13.29
N ASN A 29 -5.35 -23.15 -14.37
CA ASN A 29 -4.56 -23.25 -15.58
C ASN A 29 -3.20 -22.62 -15.23
N ASN A 30 -2.28 -23.45 -14.74
CA ASN A 30 -0.90 -23.13 -14.37
C ASN A 30 -0.05 -22.81 -15.61
N ASN A 31 -0.52 -21.93 -16.50
CA ASN A 31 0.33 -21.27 -17.49
C ASN A 31 0.81 -19.93 -16.91
N PHE A 32 1.47 -19.99 -15.75
CA PHE A 32 2.32 -18.91 -15.30
C PHE A 32 3.58 -18.96 -16.16
N ASN A 33 3.84 -17.88 -16.91
CA ASN A 33 5.02 -17.72 -17.74
C ASN A 33 6.27 -18.29 -17.04
N GLY A 34 7.02 -19.21 -17.66
CA GLY A 34 8.17 -19.91 -17.04
C GLY A 34 9.30 -19.02 -16.49
N LYS A 35 9.17 -17.70 -16.59
CA LYS A 35 9.98 -16.72 -15.85
C LYS A 35 9.66 -16.72 -14.35
N ILE A 36 8.38 -16.76 -13.95
CA ILE A 36 7.97 -16.75 -12.53
C ILE A 36 8.45 -18.02 -11.85
N ASP A 37 8.26 -19.18 -12.49
CA ASP A 37 8.73 -20.47 -12.02
C ASP A 37 10.24 -20.48 -11.78
N LYS A 38 11.03 -19.96 -12.73
CA LYS A 38 12.49 -19.81 -12.56
C LYS A 38 12.86 -18.90 -11.39
N GLN A 39 12.12 -17.81 -11.18
CA GLN A 39 12.35 -16.91 -10.05
C GLN A 39 11.98 -17.58 -8.73
N PHE A 40 10.89 -18.35 -8.71
CA PHE A 40 10.45 -19.09 -7.55
C PHE A 40 11.43 -20.23 -7.21
N GLU A 41 11.93 -20.99 -8.19
CA GLU A 41 13.01 -21.96 -7.99
C GLU A 41 14.27 -21.31 -7.40
N ALA A 42 14.68 -20.16 -7.96
CA ALA A 42 15.83 -19.43 -7.44
C ALA A 42 15.62 -18.99 -5.99
N TYR A 43 14.42 -18.56 -5.64
CA TYR A 43 14.04 -18.26 -4.26
C TYR A 43 14.12 -19.50 -3.36
N LEU A 44 13.56 -20.64 -3.77
CA LEU A 44 13.61 -21.89 -3.00
C LEU A 44 15.06 -22.31 -2.74
N ARG A 45 15.93 -22.25 -3.77
CA ARG A 45 17.36 -22.53 -3.65
C ARG A 45 18.06 -21.55 -2.71
N LEU A 46 17.80 -20.25 -2.85
CA LEU A 46 18.37 -19.20 -1.99
C LEU A 46 18.00 -19.41 -0.50
N LYS A 47 16.79 -19.91 -0.24
CA LYS A 47 16.31 -20.21 1.12
C LYS A 47 16.63 -21.64 1.58
N ASN A 48 17.37 -22.42 0.79
CA ASN A 48 17.70 -23.82 1.05
C ASN A 48 16.44 -24.69 1.31
N ILE A 49 15.33 -24.39 0.64
CA ILE A 49 14.11 -25.19 0.71
C ILE A 49 14.27 -26.38 -0.23
N PRO A 50 14.18 -27.63 0.25
CA PRO A 50 14.35 -28.81 -0.59
C PRO A 50 13.15 -29.01 -1.52
N PHE A 51 13.42 -29.19 -2.81
CA PHE A 51 12.43 -29.58 -3.81
C PHE A 51 13.10 -30.35 -4.95
N LYS A 52 12.42 -31.36 -5.50
CA LYS A 52 12.88 -32.11 -6.68
C LYS A 52 12.41 -31.44 -7.97
N GLU A 53 11.16 -31.02 -7.98
CA GLU A 53 10.49 -30.30 -9.06
C GLU A 53 9.42 -29.39 -8.48
N LEU A 54 9.02 -28.36 -9.21
CA LEU A 54 7.89 -27.54 -8.82
C LEU A 54 6.59 -28.33 -8.97
N ASN A 55 5.78 -28.34 -7.92
CA ASN A 55 4.46 -28.97 -7.90
C ASN A 55 3.52 -28.18 -6.98
N ASP A 56 2.24 -28.54 -7.00
CA ASP A 56 1.20 -27.82 -6.25
C ASP A 56 1.47 -27.75 -4.75
N SER A 57 2.11 -28.77 -4.17
CA SER A 57 2.49 -28.78 -2.75
C SER A 57 3.54 -27.71 -2.43
N ILE A 58 4.60 -27.65 -3.25
CA ILE A 58 5.67 -26.64 -3.12
C ILE A 58 5.11 -25.22 -3.31
N TYR A 59 4.26 -25.03 -4.33
CA TYR A 59 3.59 -23.75 -4.56
C TYR A 59 2.73 -23.34 -3.37
N SER A 60 1.84 -24.21 -2.91
CA SER A 60 0.95 -23.94 -1.79
C SER A 60 1.72 -23.58 -0.51
N ALA A 61 2.83 -24.28 -0.24
CA ALA A 61 3.61 -24.08 0.98
C ALA A 61 4.47 -22.81 0.97
N HIS A 62 5.01 -22.41 -0.18
CA HIS A 62 6.10 -21.42 -0.23
C HIS A 62 5.85 -20.21 -1.13
N PHE A 63 4.91 -20.28 -2.09
CA PHE A 63 4.76 -19.23 -3.09
C PHE A 63 4.34 -17.88 -2.48
N SER A 64 3.49 -17.88 -1.45
CA SER A 64 3.15 -16.63 -0.74
C SER A 64 4.37 -15.97 -0.11
N LYS A 65 5.31 -16.75 0.45
CA LYS A 65 6.54 -16.22 1.06
C LYS A 65 7.50 -15.69 0.00
N PHE A 66 7.55 -16.32 -1.17
CA PHE A 66 8.28 -15.81 -2.33
C PHE A 66 7.75 -14.44 -2.76
N LEU A 67 6.42 -14.29 -2.90
CA LEU A 67 5.82 -13.00 -3.25
C LEU A 67 6.10 -11.92 -2.19
N ASP A 68 6.06 -12.27 -0.91
CA ASP A 68 6.38 -11.35 0.18
C ASP A 68 7.86 -10.90 0.12
N ASP A 69 8.80 -11.82 -0.15
CA ASP A 69 10.23 -11.50 -0.31
C ASP A 69 10.48 -10.63 -1.55
N GLU A 70 9.83 -10.91 -2.68
CA GLU A 70 9.93 -10.10 -3.91
C GLU A 70 9.43 -8.67 -3.67
N LEU A 71 8.29 -8.52 -2.99
CA LEU A 71 7.74 -7.22 -2.63
C LEU A 71 8.71 -6.47 -1.72
N LYS A 72 9.18 -7.11 -0.65
CA LYS A 72 10.15 -6.53 0.29
C LYS A 72 11.42 -6.06 -0.44
N GLN A 73 12.00 -6.89 -1.30
CA GLN A 73 13.19 -6.52 -2.06
C GLN A 73 12.93 -5.32 -2.98
N LYS A 74 11.79 -5.30 -3.67
CA LYS A 74 11.41 -4.17 -4.53
C LYS A 74 11.26 -2.87 -3.74
N LEU A 75 10.64 -2.93 -2.57
CA LEU A 75 10.42 -1.76 -1.71
C LEU A 75 11.74 -1.25 -1.12
N VAL A 76 12.56 -2.13 -0.56
CA VAL A 76 13.84 -1.77 0.07
C VAL A 76 14.87 -1.24 -0.95
N ARG A 77 14.83 -1.74 -2.19
CA ARG A 77 15.71 -1.25 -3.28
C ARG A 77 15.25 0.08 -3.89
N ASN A 78 14.05 0.57 -3.56
CA ASN A 78 13.59 1.86 -4.07
C ASN A 78 14.48 2.99 -3.48
N PRO A 79 15.13 3.84 -4.31
CA PRO A 79 16.06 4.84 -3.79
C PRO A 79 15.35 6.06 -3.17
N TYR A 80 14.06 6.25 -3.46
CA TYR A 80 13.31 7.44 -3.08
C TYR A 80 12.64 7.31 -1.71
N LEU A 81 12.03 6.16 -1.42
CA LEU A 81 11.27 5.92 -0.19
C LEU A 81 12.12 5.17 0.85
N LYS A 82 12.20 5.71 2.07
CA LYS A 82 12.84 5.05 3.20
C LYS A 82 11.84 4.10 3.88
N ILE A 83 11.96 2.82 3.58
CA ILE A 83 11.10 1.78 4.16
C ILE A 83 11.40 1.58 5.64
N ASN A 84 10.36 1.33 6.44
CA ASN A 84 10.43 1.16 7.90
C ASN A 84 11.13 2.36 8.58
N LYS A 85 10.77 3.57 8.15
CA LYS A 85 11.25 4.83 8.72
C LYS A 85 10.09 5.80 8.92
N VAL A 86 10.27 6.74 9.84
CA VAL A 86 9.23 7.72 10.18
C VAL A 86 9.30 8.91 9.23
N TYR A 87 8.16 9.19 8.62
CA TYR A 87 7.88 10.47 8.00
C TYR A 87 6.94 11.25 8.91
N MET A 88 7.14 12.56 9.01
CA MET A 88 6.34 13.43 9.86
C MET A 88 5.70 14.53 9.04
N ARG A 89 4.48 14.93 9.42
CA ARG A 89 3.88 16.18 8.97
C ARG A 89 3.09 16.86 10.08
N HIS A 90 3.04 18.18 10.05
CA HIS A 90 2.07 18.93 10.85
C HIS A 90 0.68 18.81 10.21
N ILE A 91 -0.32 18.41 11.00
CA ILE A 91 -1.73 18.43 10.59
C ILE A 91 -2.35 19.78 10.95
N THR A 92 -2.04 20.26 12.15
CA THR A 92 -2.34 21.60 12.65
C THR A 92 -1.06 22.18 13.28
N PRO A 93 -1.04 23.47 13.67
CA PRO A 93 0.09 24.01 14.44
C PRO A 93 0.36 23.26 15.75
N THR A 94 -0.62 22.53 16.27
CA THR A 94 -0.57 21.84 17.57
C THR A 94 -0.71 20.32 17.47
N SER A 95 -0.71 19.73 16.27
CA SER A 95 -0.78 18.28 16.09
C SER A 95 0.07 17.80 14.92
N VAL A 96 0.65 16.62 15.09
CA VAL A 96 1.53 16.00 14.12
C VAL A 96 1.02 14.62 13.73
N GLU A 97 1.36 14.19 12.52
CA GLU A 97 1.15 12.85 12.01
C GLU A 97 2.50 12.17 11.81
N PHE A 98 2.64 10.96 12.33
CA PHE A 98 3.71 10.05 11.95
C PHE A 98 3.16 9.04 10.95
N SER A 99 3.88 8.88 9.84
CA SER A 99 3.61 7.92 8.77
C SER A 99 4.81 6.99 8.62
N ILE A 100 4.58 5.67 8.58
CA ILE A 100 5.64 4.66 8.35
C ILE A 100 5.20 3.76 7.20
N TYR A 101 6.04 3.64 6.17
CA TYR A 101 5.81 2.77 5.01
C TYR A 101 6.57 1.47 5.18
N SER A 102 5.85 0.36 5.31
CA SER A 102 6.44 -0.95 5.63
C SER A 102 7.03 -1.66 4.42
N ASP A 103 7.88 -2.64 4.69
CA ASP A 103 8.37 -3.60 3.68
C ASP A 103 7.31 -4.64 3.27
N LYS A 104 6.09 -4.55 3.81
CA LYS A 104 4.93 -5.38 3.44
C LYS A 104 3.95 -4.70 2.48
N GLY A 105 4.26 -3.48 2.03
CA GLY A 105 3.37 -2.71 1.14
C GLY A 105 2.17 -2.09 1.85
N THR A 106 2.15 -2.11 3.19
CA THR A 106 1.19 -1.34 4.00
C THR A 106 1.86 -0.16 4.69
N PHE A 107 1.08 0.85 5.05
CA PHE A 107 1.56 2.00 5.78
C PHE A 107 0.73 2.23 7.03
N CYS A 108 1.42 2.72 8.05
CA CYS A 108 0.88 3.00 9.36
C CYS A 108 0.81 4.51 9.58
N ILE A 109 -0.19 4.95 10.34
CA ILE A 109 -0.34 6.35 10.73
C ILE A 109 -0.61 6.44 12.23
N SER A 110 -0.06 7.46 12.88
CA SER A 110 -0.48 7.94 14.19
C SER A 110 -0.65 9.45 14.13
N THR A 111 -1.69 9.97 14.76
CA THR A 111 -1.92 11.41 14.92
C THR A 111 -2.04 11.72 16.40
N PHE A 112 -1.29 12.70 16.86
CA PHE A 112 -1.30 13.11 18.26
C PHE A 112 -1.09 14.61 18.38
N ASP A 113 -1.62 15.17 19.47
CA ASP A 113 -1.41 16.56 19.83
C ASP A 113 0.02 16.74 20.39
N LEU A 114 0.63 17.88 20.09
CA LEU A 114 1.90 18.33 20.67
C LEU A 114 1.68 18.82 22.12
N LYS A 115 1.11 17.97 22.96
CA LYS A 115 0.95 18.21 24.39
C LYS A 115 2.31 18.01 25.06
N MET A 116 3.01 19.10 25.27
CA MET A 116 4.30 19.12 25.98
C MET A 116 4.05 19.10 27.50
N ASP A 117 3.45 18.02 27.98
CA ASP A 117 3.08 17.86 29.39
C ASP A 117 4.19 17.22 30.24
N GLY A 118 5.35 16.92 29.63
CA GLY A 118 6.48 16.26 30.28
C GLY A 118 6.24 14.78 30.57
N LYS A 119 5.13 14.19 30.12
CA LYS A 119 4.80 12.77 30.32
C LYS A 119 5.06 11.97 29.06
N THR A 120 4.42 12.34 27.95
CA THR A 120 4.56 11.65 26.67
C THR A 120 5.61 12.31 25.79
N LEU A 121 5.66 13.65 25.83
CA LEU A 121 6.66 14.47 25.13
C LEU A 121 7.38 15.36 26.13
N SER A 122 8.68 15.57 25.93
CA SER A 122 9.44 16.54 26.70
C SER A 122 8.97 17.97 26.40
N PHE A 123 9.26 18.89 27.31
CA PHE A 123 9.26 20.31 26.94
C PHE A 123 10.28 20.53 25.80
N PRO A 124 9.99 21.43 24.85
CA PRO A 124 10.88 21.68 23.74
C PRO A 124 12.14 22.42 24.20
N GLU A 125 13.30 21.87 23.91
CA GLU A 125 14.60 22.51 24.14
C GLU A 125 15.19 22.90 22.78
N ASN A 126 15.34 24.20 22.52
CA ASN A 126 15.78 24.72 21.22
C ASN A 126 14.97 24.20 20.01
N GLY A 127 13.67 23.95 20.22
CA GLY A 127 12.76 23.41 19.19
C GLY A 127 12.87 21.91 18.96
N VAL A 128 13.68 21.20 19.76
CA VAL A 128 13.77 19.74 19.77
C VAL A 128 12.84 19.18 20.84
N VAL A 129 12.05 18.18 20.47
CA VAL A 129 11.11 17.47 21.34
C VAL A 129 11.53 16.03 21.42
N LYS A 130 11.64 15.50 22.64
CA LYS A 130 11.93 14.09 22.89
C LYS A 130 10.65 13.32 23.17
N ILE A 131 10.54 12.15 22.58
CA ILE A 131 9.50 11.17 22.88
C ILE A 131 9.89 10.45 24.18
N LEU A 132 9.14 10.69 25.25
CA LEU A 132 9.35 10.10 26.58
C LEU A 132 8.62 8.77 26.72
N GLU A 133 7.46 8.65 26.07
CA GLU A 133 6.68 7.42 25.98
C GLU A 133 6.55 7.01 24.51
N PRO A 134 6.87 5.74 24.13
CA PRO A 134 6.83 5.30 22.75
C PRO A 134 5.49 5.58 22.06
N ILE A 135 5.55 6.18 20.87
CA ILE A 135 4.34 6.50 20.10
C ILE A 135 3.96 5.31 19.24
N GLN A 136 2.76 4.80 19.46
CA GLN A 136 2.20 3.70 18.68
C GLN A 136 1.73 4.22 17.31
N VAL A 137 2.19 3.57 16.24
CA VAL A 137 1.85 3.87 14.86
C VAL A 137 1.26 2.63 14.21
N GLU A 138 -0.03 2.68 13.92
CA GLU A 138 -0.83 1.50 13.58
C GLU A 138 -1.23 1.47 12.10
N ASP A 139 -1.54 0.26 11.62
CA ASP A 139 -1.96 0.00 10.24
C ASP A 139 -3.11 0.92 9.80
N PHE A 140 -2.95 1.53 8.63
CA PHE A 140 -3.92 2.49 8.09
C PHE A 140 -4.38 2.16 6.68
N GLY A 141 -3.51 1.60 5.86
CA GLY A 141 -3.81 1.26 4.48
C GLY A 141 -2.63 0.65 3.74
N ASP A 142 -2.78 0.51 2.43
CA ASP A 142 -1.73 -0.03 1.57
C ASP A 142 -1.20 1.00 0.57
N PHE A 143 -0.03 0.74 0.02
CA PHE A 143 0.61 1.64 -0.93
C PHE A 143 1.30 0.89 -2.06
N LYS A 144 1.46 1.60 -3.17
CA LYS A 144 2.27 1.19 -4.31
C LYS A 144 3.27 2.28 -4.61
N ILE A 145 4.50 1.88 -4.88
CA ILE A 145 5.54 2.75 -5.38
C ILE A 145 6.05 2.30 -6.74
N GLU A 146 6.15 3.26 -7.66
CA GLU A 146 6.70 3.09 -9.00
C GLU A 146 7.63 4.27 -9.25
N ASN A 147 8.94 4.01 -9.31
CA ASN A 147 9.98 5.05 -9.30
C ASN A 147 9.80 5.98 -8.09
N ASN A 148 9.64 7.27 -8.32
CA ASN A 148 9.40 8.29 -7.30
C ASN A 148 7.91 8.60 -7.10
N ILE A 149 6.99 7.87 -7.73
CA ILE A 149 5.55 8.06 -7.59
C ILE A 149 5.04 7.12 -6.50
N ILE A 150 4.32 7.67 -5.53
CA ILE A 150 3.63 6.91 -4.50
C ILE A 150 2.13 7.06 -4.63
N LYS A 151 1.43 5.93 -4.52
CA LYS A 151 -0.02 5.85 -4.46
C LYS A 151 -0.40 5.16 -3.17
N THR A 152 -1.13 5.84 -2.30
CA THR A 152 -1.66 5.23 -1.07
C THR A 152 -3.13 4.93 -1.26
N ARG A 153 -3.63 3.95 -0.50
CA ARG A 153 -5.02 3.54 -0.50
C ARG A 153 -5.46 3.22 0.91
N LYS A 154 -6.56 3.83 1.32
CA LYS A 154 -7.30 3.50 2.54
C LYS A 154 -8.63 2.88 2.19
N ARG A 155 -8.90 1.70 2.74
CA ARG A 155 -10.23 1.08 2.72
C ARG A 155 -11.08 1.68 3.83
N GLN A 156 -12.29 2.11 3.49
CA GLN A 156 -13.31 2.50 4.47
C GLN A 156 -14.58 1.71 4.19
N LYS A 157 -14.99 0.91 5.17
CA LYS A 157 -16.22 0.14 5.13
C LYS A 157 -17.26 0.80 6.01
N SER A 158 -18.42 1.14 5.44
CA SER A 158 -19.63 1.47 6.18
C SER A 158 -20.68 0.37 5.98
N PRO A 159 -21.77 0.34 6.76
CA PRO A 159 -22.84 -0.64 6.57
C PRO A 159 -23.43 -0.65 5.15
N PHE A 160 -23.38 0.49 4.45
CA PHE A 160 -24.03 0.66 3.13
C PHE A 160 -23.04 0.60 1.97
N ARG A 161 -21.76 0.86 2.22
CA ARG A 161 -20.79 1.01 1.12
C ARG A 161 -19.36 0.80 1.59
N GLU A 162 -18.61 0.13 0.72
CA GLU A 162 -17.16 0.09 0.78
C GLU A 162 -16.57 1.12 -0.18
N THR A 163 -15.64 1.95 0.32
CA THR A 163 -14.98 2.99 -0.47
C THR A 163 -13.48 2.91 -0.28
N TYR A 164 -12.76 3.03 -1.39
CA TYR A 164 -11.30 3.06 -1.43
C TYR A 164 -10.85 4.48 -1.75
N TYR A 165 -10.23 5.12 -0.77
CA TYR A 165 -9.70 6.47 -0.89
C TYR A 165 -8.23 6.41 -1.24
N TYR A 166 -7.85 7.14 -2.29
CA TYR A 166 -6.47 7.21 -2.75
C TYR A 166 -5.93 8.60 -2.50
N VAL A 167 -4.67 8.66 -2.06
CA VAL A 167 -3.90 9.89 -1.94
C VAL A 167 -2.54 9.64 -2.58
N ASN A 168 -2.23 10.40 -3.64
CA ASN A 168 -1.05 10.14 -4.46
C ASN A 168 -0.14 11.35 -4.48
N GLY A 169 1.14 11.08 -4.72
CA GLY A 169 2.17 12.08 -4.69
C GLY A 169 3.46 11.64 -5.33
N THR A 170 4.47 12.47 -5.17
CA THR A 170 5.84 12.21 -5.60
C THR A 170 6.80 12.31 -4.44
N ILE A 171 7.91 11.60 -4.55
CA ILE A 171 8.96 11.55 -3.54
C ILE A 171 10.21 12.22 -4.09
N LYS A 172 10.77 13.17 -3.35
CA LYS A 172 12.02 13.84 -3.70
C LYS A 172 12.70 14.33 -2.43
N ASN A 173 14.02 14.14 -2.34
CA ASN A 173 14.86 14.62 -1.23
C ASN A 173 14.23 14.30 0.14
N ASP A 174 13.95 13.03 0.38
CA ASP A 174 13.35 12.52 1.61
C ASP A 174 11.99 13.13 2.01
N THR A 175 11.32 13.80 1.06
CA THR A 175 9.99 14.39 1.24
C THR A 175 9.00 13.73 0.30
N ILE A 176 7.83 13.36 0.83
CA ILE A 176 6.67 12.90 0.08
C ILE A 176 5.71 14.07 -0.09
N SER A 177 5.46 14.49 -1.33
CA SER A 177 4.51 15.57 -1.66
C SER A 177 3.26 14.99 -2.28
N PHE A 178 2.20 14.87 -1.49
CA PHE A 178 0.88 14.47 -1.97
C PHE A 178 0.17 15.63 -2.64
N THR A 179 -0.29 15.40 -3.86
CA THR A 179 -0.86 16.44 -4.75
C THR A 179 -2.31 16.17 -5.12
N GLU A 180 -2.75 14.92 -5.05
CA GLU A 180 -4.11 14.54 -5.43
C GLU A 180 -4.74 13.49 -4.50
N LYS A 181 -6.07 13.54 -4.43
CA LYS A 181 -6.88 12.47 -3.85
C LYS A 181 -8.12 12.17 -4.69
N TYR A 182 -8.52 10.90 -4.73
CA TYR A 182 -9.73 10.46 -5.43
C TYR A 182 -10.30 9.17 -4.83
N ILE A 183 -11.51 8.79 -5.27
CA ILE A 183 -12.07 7.46 -5.01
C ILE A 183 -11.65 6.52 -6.14
N GLY A 184 -11.05 5.39 -5.78
CA GLY A 184 -10.58 4.41 -6.75
C GLY A 184 -11.43 3.16 -6.83
N LYS A 185 -10.99 2.25 -7.70
CA LYS A 185 -11.55 0.91 -7.83
C LYS A 185 -11.14 0.06 -6.62
N GLU A 186 -11.98 -0.94 -6.36
CA GLU A 186 -11.69 -1.97 -5.39
C GLU A 186 -10.47 -2.80 -5.82
N HIS A 187 -9.60 -3.10 -4.85
CA HIS A 187 -8.39 -3.91 -4.98
C HIS A 187 -7.36 -3.49 -6.04
N LYS A 188 -7.59 -2.45 -6.85
CA LYS A 188 -6.69 -1.96 -7.90
C LYS A 188 -6.30 -0.51 -7.65
N PHE A 189 -5.01 -0.17 -7.75
CA PHE A 189 -4.48 1.21 -7.71
C PHE A 189 -4.85 2.05 -8.94
N GLU A 190 -6.15 2.15 -9.19
CA GLU A 190 -6.79 2.79 -10.32
C GLU A 190 -7.94 3.66 -9.85
N LYS A 191 -8.12 4.80 -10.49
CA LYS A 191 -9.25 5.69 -10.24
C LYS A 191 -10.56 5.06 -10.72
N LYS A 192 -11.65 5.26 -9.97
CA LYS A 192 -12.98 4.84 -10.39
C LYS A 192 -13.46 5.76 -11.52
N LEU A 193 -14.13 5.18 -12.52
CA LEU A 193 -14.70 5.96 -13.62
C LEU A 193 -15.63 7.05 -13.06
N PHE A 194 -15.53 8.26 -13.61
CA PHE A 194 -16.24 9.48 -13.17
C PHE A 194 -15.96 9.98 -11.74
N ALA A 195 -15.03 9.37 -10.99
CA ALA A 195 -14.62 9.95 -9.71
C ALA A 195 -13.97 11.33 -9.93
N LYS A 196 -14.27 12.30 -9.06
CA LYS A 196 -13.59 13.59 -9.07
C LYS A 196 -12.19 13.44 -8.47
N THR A 197 -11.18 13.99 -9.14
CA THR A 197 -9.86 14.19 -8.53
C THR A 197 -9.88 15.53 -7.80
N ARG A 198 -9.39 15.56 -6.56
CA ARG A 198 -9.24 16.77 -5.77
C ARG A 198 -7.77 17.04 -5.53
N LYS A 199 -7.35 18.29 -5.69
CA LYS A 199 -6.01 18.71 -5.30
C LYS A 199 -5.86 18.61 -3.78
N VAL A 200 -4.68 18.20 -3.33
CA VAL A 200 -4.24 18.29 -1.94
C VAL A 200 -2.83 18.88 -1.92
N ASN A 201 -2.44 19.43 -0.78
CA ASN A 201 -1.09 19.91 -0.56
C ASN A 201 -0.65 19.38 0.80
N LYS A 202 -0.20 18.13 0.84
CA LYS A 202 0.35 17.52 2.06
C LYS A 202 1.79 17.14 1.80
N LYS A 203 2.66 17.43 2.75
CA LYS A 203 4.07 17.06 2.70
C LYS A 203 4.40 16.26 3.94
N GLU A 204 5.05 15.12 3.75
CA GLU A 204 5.61 14.31 4.84
C GLU A 204 7.13 14.28 4.66
N VAL A 205 7.86 14.56 5.73
CA VAL A 205 9.32 14.69 5.71
C VAL A 205 9.93 13.59 6.58
N TYR A 206 10.89 12.86 6.04
CA TYR A 206 11.63 11.83 6.77
C TYR A 206 12.33 12.43 8.00
N GLN A 207 12.21 11.74 9.14
CA GLN A 207 12.83 12.12 10.41
C GLN A 207 13.93 11.12 10.76
N PRO A 208 15.22 11.42 10.49
CA PRO A 208 16.31 10.46 10.71
C PRO A 208 16.62 10.19 12.18
N ALA A 209 16.30 11.11 13.09
CA ALA A 209 16.53 10.95 14.52
C ALA A 209 15.45 10.09 15.21
N LEU A 210 14.32 9.83 14.54
CA LEU A 210 13.29 8.92 15.03
C LEU A 210 13.67 7.48 14.73
N LYS A 211 13.51 6.63 15.75
CA LYS A 211 13.76 5.19 15.68
C LYS A 211 12.43 4.46 15.69
N VAL A 212 12.37 3.34 14.97
CA VAL A 212 11.18 2.50 14.90
C VAL A 212 11.51 1.08 15.37
N VAL A 213 10.61 0.51 16.16
CA VAL A 213 10.61 -0.91 16.50
C VAL A 213 9.27 -1.48 16.05
N GLN A 214 9.31 -2.53 15.24
CA GLN A 214 8.08 -3.21 14.82
C GLN A 214 7.66 -4.20 15.92
N TYR A 215 6.45 -4.05 16.47
CA TYR A 215 5.97 -4.88 17.59
C TYR A 215 4.78 -5.78 17.21
N LYS A 216 4.09 -5.50 16.10
CA LYS A 216 2.98 -6.32 15.60
C LYS A 216 3.20 -6.72 14.15
N VAL A 217 3.07 -8.02 13.87
CA VAL A 217 3.31 -8.60 12.56
C VAL A 217 2.21 -9.61 12.21
N GLY A 218 1.19 -9.16 11.49
CA GLY A 218 0.25 -10.00 10.73
C GLY A 218 0.69 -10.16 9.27
N LYS A 219 -0.07 -10.92 8.46
CA LYS A 219 0.21 -11.09 7.03
C LYS A 219 0.24 -9.73 6.29
N PHE A 220 -0.71 -8.85 6.63
CA PHE A 220 -0.83 -7.51 6.05
C PHE A 220 -0.91 -6.40 7.10
N LEU A 221 -0.94 -6.74 8.39
CA LEU A 221 -1.07 -5.77 9.48
C LEU A 221 0.29 -5.60 10.12
N VAL A 222 0.78 -4.37 10.15
CA VAL A 222 2.04 -4.03 10.83
C VAL A 222 1.80 -2.85 11.74
N SER A 223 2.55 -2.78 12.84
CA SER A 223 2.49 -1.66 13.77
C SER A 223 3.86 -1.45 14.38
N TYR A 224 4.14 -0.19 14.70
CA TYR A 224 5.45 0.27 15.12
C TYR A 224 5.36 1.11 16.38
N GLU A 225 6.38 0.99 17.22
CA GLU A 225 6.69 1.92 18.28
C GLU A 225 7.74 2.90 17.78
N VAL A 226 7.48 4.19 17.96
CA VAL A 226 8.40 5.26 17.60
C VAL A 226 8.98 5.89 18.85
N THR A 227 10.30 6.03 18.87
CA THR A 227 11.06 6.70 19.93
C THR A 227 12.09 7.65 19.33
N GLY A 228 12.73 8.47 20.16
CA GLY A 228 13.78 9.39 19.74
C GLY A 228 13.34 10.84 19.86
N GLU A 229 13.86 11.68 18.98
CA GLU A 229 13.63 13.12 18.99
C GLU A 229 13.29 13.64 17.60
N PHE A 230 12.52 14.72 17.57
CA PHE A 230 12.15 15.41 16.34
C PHE A 230 12.11 16.92 16.58
N ARG A 231 12.23 17.67 15.50
CA ARG A 231 12.13 19.13 15.54
C ARG A 231 10.71 19.56 15.22
N ILE A 232 10.21 20.51 15.99
CA ILE A 232 9.01 21.26 15.63
C ILE A 232 9.45 22.54 14.92
N GLU A 233 8.89 22.80 13.74
CA GLU A 233 9.09 24.09 13.07
C GLU A 233 8.31 25.16 13.84
N LYS A 234 8.90 26.36 14.01
CA LYS A 234 8.23 27.51 14.63
C LYS A 234 7.18 28.10 13.70
#